data_AF-A0A9E1QSC3-F1
#
_entry.id   AF-A0A9E1QSC3-F1
#
_cell.length_a   1.000
_cell.length_b   1.000
_cell.length_c   1.000
_cell.angle_alpha   90.00
_cell.angle_beta   90.00
_cell.angle_gamma   90.00
#
_symmetry.space_group_name_H-M   'P 1'
#
loop_
_entity.id
_entity.type
_entity.pdbx_description
1 polymer ?
#
loop_
_entity_poly.entity_id
_entity_poly.type
_entity_poly.pdbx_seq_one_letter_code
_entity_poly.pdbx_strand_id
1 'polypeptide(L)'
;MILGDARIKWLLSGVSADKIPLESNIRCQISRFGRYIFKLRYAISFAVFFFVFIKLLFLYLFQFFFRKSILSNNISSVIIGVGRGYEVKSVIKFFEINSNNSIIVDNAFVIDNFFRCNRVGFYNLLSSALYSLGCFYSILKYKGQDELISLILEKSVKNIVAFSYFRAFFIELKKIQDNIVIYIDVVILQSLAAISVELKVINVTHGLIKLINPYIYPEYYSIYVYSEEERQYLLS
;
A
#
# COMPACT_ATOMS: atom_id res chain seq x y z
N MET A 1 -5.82 14.66 12.96
CA MET A 1 -4.35 14.61 12.73
C MET A 1 -4.07 13.65 11.59
N ILE A 2 -3.22 14.00 10.61
CA ILE A 2 -3.00 13.19 9.39
C ILE A 2 -2.47 11.77 9.72
N LEU A 3 -1.65 11.64 10.76
CA LEU A 3 -1.03 10.36 11.15
C LEU A 3 -2.00 9.37 11.83
N GLY A 4 -3.21 9.81 12.22
CA GLY A 4 -4.20 8.96 12.88
C GLY A 4 -5.28 8.39 11.96
N ASP A 5 -5.36 8.82 10.69
CA ASP A 5 -6.36 8.32 9.74
C ASP A 5 -5.76 7.17 8.91
N ALA A 6 -6.24 5.95 9.17
CA ALA A 6 -5.79 4.74 8.48
C ALA A 6 -5.93 4.84 6.94
N ARG A 7 -6.91 5.60 6.45
CA ARG A 7 -7.22 5.73 5.02
C ARG A 7 -6.20 6.55 4.25
N ILE A 8 -5.28 7.22 4.95
CA ILE A 8 -4.29 8.10 4.32
C ILE A 8 -2.84 7.72 4.62
N LYS A 9 -2.60 6.73 5.49
CA LYS A 9 -1.25 6.20 5.81
C LYS A 9 -0.45 5.82 4.54
N TRP A 10 -1.13 5.33 3.51
CA TRP A 10 -0.49 4.86 2.27
C TRP A 10 0.16 6.00 1.46
N LEU A 11 -0.27 7.26 1.65
CA LEU A 11 0.35 8.41 1.00
C LEU A 11 1.78 8.66 1.48
N LEU A 12 2.12 8.17 2.67
CA LEU A 12 3.46 8.23 3.26
C LEU A 12 4.31 7.00 2.91
N SER A 13 3.80 6.07 2.09
CA SER A 13 4.57 4.92 1.65
C SER A 13 5.86 5.34 0.96
N GLY A 14 6.98 4.75 1.40
CA GLY A 14 8.32 5.04 0.90
C GLY A 14 8.92 6.36 1.41
N VAL A 15 8.27 7.07 2.33
CA VAL A 15 8.90 8.15 3.11
C VAL A 15 9.74 7.52 4.22
N SER A 16 10.98 7.98 4.36
CA SER A 16 11.88 7.48 5.40
C SER A 16 11.34 7.82 6.79
N ALA A 17 11.43 6.89 7.74
CA ALA A 17 10.85 7.01 9.08
C ALA A 17 11.33 8.26 9.85
N ASP A 18 12.59 8.65 9.64
CA ASP A 18 13.25 9.84 10.18
C ASP A 18 12.66 11.17 9.67
N LYS A 19 11.98 11.15 8.51
CA LYS A 19 11.38 12.33 7.89
C LYS A 19 9.92 12.54 8.28
N ILE A 20 9.31 11.61 9.01
CA ILE A 20 7.94 11.73 9.48
C ILE A 20 7.99 12.47 10.83
N PRO A 21 7.49 13.71 10.92
CA PRO A 21 7.59 14.49 12.15
C PRO A 21 6.77 13.82 13.27
N LEU A 22 7.45 13.48 14.36
CA LEU A 22 6.84 13.07 15.63
C LEU A 22 6.17 14.29 16.30
N GLU A 23 5.07 14.08 17.02
CA GLU A 23 4.27 15.14 17.67
C GLU A 23 5.09 16.14 18.51
N SER A 24 6.25 15.73 19.03
CA SER A 24 7.14 16.56 19.85
C SER A 24 8.02 17.54 19.08
N ASN A 25 8.13 17.43 17.75
CA ASN A 25 9.04 18.24 16.92
C ASN A 25 8.32 19.13 15.90
N ILE A 26 7.05 19.47 16.12
CA ILE A 26 6.25 20.35 15.23
C ILE A 26 6.86 21.76 15.05
N ARG A 27 7.92 22.11 15.80
CA ARG A 27 8.78 23.28 15.51
C ARG A 27 9.90 22.99 14.51
N CYS A 28 9.72 22.03 13.59
CA CYS A 28 10.62 21.88 12.45
C CYS A 28 10.66 23.19 11.66
N GLN A 29 11.87 23.65 11.42
CA GLN A 29 12.21 24.93 10.84
C GLN A 29 11.77 24.93 9.39
N ILE A 30 10.52 25.37 9.15
CA ILE A 30 9.84 25.28 7.86
C ILE A 30 10.75 25.77 6.72
N SER A 31 11.24 24.84 5.90
CA SER A 31 12.06 25.18 4.75
C SER A 31 11.30 26.16 3.83
N ARG A 32 11.99 27.16 3.27
CA ARG A 32 11.37 28.13 2.35
C ARG A 32 10.67 27.44 1.17
N PHE A 33 11.19 26.29 0.76
CA PHE A 33 10.66 25.45 -0.30
C PHE A 33 9.31 24.80 0.05
N GLY A 34 9.16 24.25 1.27
CA GLY A 34 7.90 23.64 1.72
C GLY A 34 6.74 24.64 1.77
N ARG A 35 6.99 25.89 2.19
CA ARG A 35 5.98 26.97 2.15
C ARG A 35 5.52 27.30 0.73
N TYR A 36 6.42 27.27 -0.24
CA TYR A 36 6.08 27.55 -1.64
C TYR A 36 5.22 26.44 -2.24
N ILE A 37 5.62 25.18 -2.04
CA ILE A 37 4.86 24.00 -2.45
C ILE A 37 3.46 24.02 -1.82
N PHE A 38 3.36 24.31 -0.52
CA PHE A 38 2.07 24.38 0.16
C PHE A 38 1.14 25.47 -0.42
N LYS A 39 1.66 26.64 -0.80
CA LYS A 39 0.85 27.69 -1.46
C LYS A 39 0.33 27.24 -2.83
N LEU A 40 1.13 26.51 -3.60
CA LEU A 40 0.76 25.98 -4.92
C LEU A 40 0.04 24.64 -4.88
N ARG A 41 -0.28 24.09 -3.70
CA ARG A 41 -0.77 22.72 -3.54
C ARG A 41 -1.97 22.36 -4.41
N TYR A 42 -2.88 23.30 -4.70
CA TYR A 42 -4.04 23.04 -5.55
C TYR A 42 -3.68 22.97 -7.05
N ALA A 43 -2.76 23.82 -7.51
CA ALA A 43 -2.24 23.74 -8.87
C ALA A 43 -1.43 22.45 -9.07
N ILE A 44 -0.59 22.10 -8.09
CA ILE A 44 0.13 20.83 -8.07
C ILE A 44 -0.85 19.66 -8.05
N SER A 45 -1.91 19.72 -7.24
CA SER A 45 -2.95 18.68 -7.18
C SER A 45 -3.65 18.48 -8.53
N PHE A 46 -3.86 19.54 -9.30
CA PHE A 46 -4.44 19.42 -10.64
C PHE A 46 -3.49 18.68 -11.61
N ALA A 47 -2.19 19.02 -11.58
CA ALA A 47 -1.18 18.28 -12.34
C ALA A 47 -1.10 16.81 -11.90
N VAL A 48 -1.16 16.54 -10.59
CA VAL A 48 -1.18 15.18 -10.03
C VAL A 48 -2.37 14.39 -10.58
N PHE A 49 -3.58 14.97 -10.60
CA PHE A 49 -4.76 14.32 -11.16
C PHE A 49 -4.53 13.88 -12.61
N PHE A 50 -4.02 14.79 -13.45
CA PHE A 50 -3.75 14.51 -14.86
C PHE A 50 -2.72 13.39 -15.05
N PHE A 51 -1.58 13.45 -14.34
CA PHE A 51 -0.54 12.42 -14.43
C PHE A 51 -0.97 11.07 -13.87
N VAL A 52 -1.77 11.05 -12.79
CA VAL A 52 -2.36 9.83 -12.23
C VAL A 52 -3.24 9.16 -13.27
N PHE A 53 -4.12 9.93 -13.93
CA PHE A 53 -5.01 9.38 -14.95
C PHE A 53 -4.26 8.76 -16.12
N ILE A 54 -3.26 9.47 -16.68
CA ILE A 54 -2.42 8.96 -17.78
C ILE A 54 -1.70 7.68 -17.36
N LYS A 55 -1.07 7.66 -16.18
CA LYS A 55 -0.33 6.48 -15.70
C LYS A 55 -1.25 5.29 -15.45
N LEU A 56 -2.44 5.50 -14.88
CA LEU A 56 -3.40 4.43 -14.68
C LEU A 56 -3.94 3.89 -16.01
N LEU A 57 -4.21 4.76 -16.98
CA LEU A 57 -4.59 4.33 -18.33
C LEU A 57 -3.47 3.50 -18.97
N PHE A 58 -2.21 3.93 -18.82
CA PHE A 58 -1.06 3.17 -19.27
C PHE A 58 -0.99 1.79 -18.60
N LEU A 59 -1.09 1.70 -17.27
CA LEU A 59 -1.09 0.41 -16.56
C LEU A 59 -2.26 -0.48 -16.99
N TYR A 60 -3.45 0.11 -17.20
CA TYR A 60 -4.63 -0.60 -17.66
C TYR A 60 -4.42 -1.22 -19.03
N LEU A 61 -3.78 -0.52 -19.96
CA LEU A 61 -3.46 -1.07 -21.28
C LEU A 61 -2.29 -2.06 -21.20
N PHE A 62 -1.29 -1.76 -20.37
CA PHE A 62 -0.06 -2.55 -20.27
C PHE A 62 -0.28 -3.96 -19.70
N GLN A 63 -1.25 -4.15 -18.80
CA GLN A 63 -1.57 -5.47 -18.23
C GLN A 63 -1.99 -6.51 -19.29
N PHE A 64 -2.45 -6.09 -20.48
CA PHE A 64 -2.88 -7.01 -21.53
C PHE A 64 -1.71 -7.69 -22.24
N PHE A 65 -0.48 -7.16 -22.13
CA PHE A 65 0.72 -7.80 -22.65
C PHE A 65 1.18 -8.99 -21.81
N PHE A 66 0.60 -9.19 -20.63
CA PHE A 66 0.96 -10.30 -19.74
C PHE A 66 -0.04 -11.45 -19.86
N ARG A 67 0.52 -12.66 -19.93
CA ARG A 67 -0.25 -13.91 -19.84
C ARG A 67 -0.68 -14.10 -18.38
N LYS A 68 -1.99 -14.35 -18.18
CA LYS A 68 -2.51 -14.69 -16.85
C LYS A 68 -1.97 -16.06 -16.40
N SER A 69 -1.60 -16.17 -15.13
CA SER A 69 -1.55 -17.44 -14.43
C SER A 69 -2.97 -17.99 -14.33
N ILE A 70 -3.13 -19.30 -14.47
CA ILE A 70 -4.42 -19.96 -14.30
C ILE A 70 -4.83 -19.74 -12.84
N LEU A 71 -5.84 -18.89 -12.61
CA LEU A 71 -6.48 -18.79 -11.30
C LEU A 71 -7.36 -20.02 -11.12
N SER A 72 -7.12 -20.77 -10.04
CA SER A 72 -8.11 -21.72 -9.54
C SER A 72 -9.40 -20.97 -9.21
N ASN A 73 -10.55 -21.57 -9.50
CA ASN A 73 -11.84 -20.97 -9.13
C ASN A 73 -12.04 -20.90 -7.60
N ASN A 74 -11.25 -21.65 -6.84
CA ASN A 74 -11.34 -21.75 -5.38
C ASN A 74 -10.08 -21.19 -4.71
N ILE A 75 -9.85 -19.88 -4.84
CA ILE A 75 -8.73 -19.22 -4.14
C ILE A 75 -9.12 -18.99 -2.69
N SER A 76 -8.30 -19.51 -1.79
CA SER A 76 -8.45 -19.36 -0.34
C SER A 76 -7.48 -18.33 0.25
N SER A 77 -6.34 -18.15 -0.41
CA SER A 77 -5.24 -17.35 0.12
C SER A 77 -4.42 -16.68 -0.97
N VAL A 78 -3.78 -15.57 -0.60
CA VAL A 78 -2.80 -14.87 -1.43
C VAL A 78 -1.55 -14.69 -0.59
N ILE A 79 -0.40 -15.07 -1.15
CA ILE A 79 0.90 -14.96 -0.48
C ILE A 79 1.73 -13.96 -1.26
N ILE A 80 2.15 -12.89 -0.58
CA ILE A 80 2.86 -11.76 -1.18
C ILE A 80 4.25 -11.66 -0.53
N GLY A 81 5.28 -12.03 -1.30
CA GLY A 81 6.69 -11.98 -0.87
C GLY A 81 7.45 -10.76 -1.40
N VAL A 82 8.69 -10.60 -0.92
CA VAL A 82 9.59 -9.51 -1.36
C VAL A 82 10.63 -9.97 -2.40
N GLY A 83 10.52 -11.20 -2.89
CA GLY A 83 11.31 -11.72 -4.01
C GLY A 83 12.43 -12.69 -3.64
N ARG A 84 12.57 -13.06 -2.36
CA ARG A 84 13.64 -13.99 -1.91
C ARG A 84 13.21 -15.45 -1.88
N GLY A 85 11.91 -15.71 -1.99
CA GLY A 85 11.31 -17.05 -2.12
C GLY A 85 11.27 -17.90 -0.83
N TYR A 86 12.18 -17.68 0.14
CA TYR A 86 12.11 -18.37 1.43
C TYR A 86 10.94 -17.88 2.29
N GLU A 87 10.55 -16.60 2.17
CA GLU A 87 9.39 -16.00 2.84
C GLU A 87 8.13 -16.80 2.51
N VAL A 88 7.83 -16.91 1.21
CA VAL A 88 6.67 -17.62 0.67
C VAL A 88 6.66 -19.08 1.13
N LYS A 89 7.80 -19.78 1.04
CA LYS A 89 7.90 -21.18 1.50
C LYS A 89 7.63 -21.34 2.98
N SER A 90 8.13 -20.41 3.80
CA SER A 90 7.94 -20.44 5.26
C SER A 90 6.49 -20.20 5.63
N VAL A 91 5.83 -19.24 4.97
CA VAL A 91 4.40 -18.96 5.14
C VAL A 91 3.56 -20.18 4.74
N ILE A 92 3.80 -20.77 3.57
CA ILE A 92 3.09 -21.97 3.11
C ILE A 92 3.21 -23.11 4.13
N LYS A 93 4.43 -23.34 4.64
CA LYS A 93 4.68 -24.42 5.60
C LYS A 93 4.04 -24.14 6.96
N PHE A 94 4.18 -22.93 7.50
CA PHE A 94 3.73 -22.58 8.84
C PHE A 94 2.19 -22.55 8.95
N PHE A 95 1.52 -22.04 7.92
CA PHE A 95 0.05 -21.96 7.88
C PHE A 95 -0.60 -23.13 7.14
N GLU A 96 0.18 -24.15 6.75
CA GLU A 96 -0.30 -25.34 6.03
C GLU A 96 -1.15 -24.99 4.79
N ILE A 97 -0.73 -23.98 4.04
CA ILE A 97 -1.51 -23.44 2.92
C ILE A 97 -1.46 -24.38 1.73
N ASN A 98 -2.62 -24.74 1.19
CA ASN A 98 -2.72 -25.48 -0.05
C ASN A 98 -2.31 -24.59 -1.25
N SER A 99 -1.14 -24.88 -1.81
CA SER A 99 -0.57 -24.11 -2.93
C SER A 99 -1.48 -24.09 -4.17
N ASN A 100 -2.28 -25.14 -4.40
CA ASN A 100 -3.19 -25.23 -5.55
C ASN A 100 -4.36 -24.23 -5.48
N ASN A 101 -4.69 -23.77 -4.25
CA ASN A 101 -5.77 -22.84 -3.97
C ASN A 101 -5.24 -21.48 -3.48
N SER A 102 -4.00 -21.15 -3.84
CA SER A 102 -3.33 -19.93 -3.43
C SER A 102 -2.78 -19.16 -4.63
N ILE A 103 -2.82 -17.83 -4.55
CA ILE A 103 -2.09 -16.96 -5.48
C ILE A 103 -0.75 -16.63 -4.84
N ILE A 104 0.34 -16.82 -5.58
CA ILE A 104 1.68 -16.47 -5.12
C ILE A 104 2.17 -15.28 -5.93
N VAL A 105 2.48 -14.19 -5.23
CA VAL A 105 3.14 -13.00 -5.77
C VAL A 105 4.56 -12.98 -5.23
N ASP A 106 5.52 -13.45 -6.03
CA ASP A 106 6.91 -13.65 -5.55
C ASP A 106 7.59 -12.34 -5.11
N ASN A 107 7.44 -11.27 -5.90
CA ASN A 107 8.01 -9.96 -5.58
C ASN A 107 6.94 -8.86 -5.72
N ALA A 108 6.49 -8.35 -4.58
CA ALA A 108 5.45 -7.33 -4.49
C ALA A 108 5.85 -5.95 -5.04
N PHE A 109 7.15 -5.66 -5.13
CA PHE A 109 7.64 -4.37 -5.64
C PHE A 109 7.57 -4.28 -7.17
N VAL A 110 7.41 -5.42 -7.85
CA VAL A 110 7.26 -5.50 -9.30
C VAL A 110 5.78 -5.66 -9.64
N ILE A 111 5.17 -4.59 -10.15
CA ILE A 111 3.74 -4.56 -10.49
C ILE A 111 3.35 -5.63 -11.52
N ASP A 112 4.29 -6.04 -12.38
CA ASP A 112 4.09 -7.08 -13.39
C ASP A 112 3.66 -8.43 -12.80
N ASN A 113 4.09 -8.73 -11.58
CA ASN A 113 3.68 -9.95 -10.89
C ASN A 113 2.18 -9.95 -10.57
N PHE A 114 1.57 -8.78 -10.38
CA PHE A 114 0.13 -8.64 -10.17
C PHE A 114 -0.64 -8.78 -11.49
N PHE A 115 -0.12 -8.23 -12.60
CA PHE A 115 -0.72 -8.42 -13.93
C PHE A 115 -0.82 -9.90 -14.32
N ARG A 116 0.21 -10.68 -13.95
CA ARG A 116 0.24 -12.13 -14.17
C ARG A 116 -0.81 -12.84 -13.32
N CYS A 117 -1.04 -12.40 -12.10
CA CYS A 117 -2.07 -12.98 -11.24
C CYS A 117 -3.47 -12.71 -11.82
N ASN A 118 -3.94 -11.47 -11.77
CA ASN A 118 -5.27 -11.15 -12.26
C ASN A 118 -5.30 -9.78 -12.94
N ARG A 119 -6.16 -9.67 -13.95
CA ARG A 119 -6.39 -8.39 -14.63
C ARG A 119 -7.40 -7.57 -13.84
N VAL A 120 -7.15 -6.27 -13.81
CA VAL A 120 -8.01 -5.29 -13.18
C VAL A 120 -8.93 -4.66 -14.22
N GLY A 121 -10.24 -4.72 -13.98
CA GLY A 121 -11.24 -4.07 -14.80
C GLY A 121 -11.15 -2.55 -14.71
N PHE A 122 -11.41 -1.87 -15.83
CA PHE A 122 -11.31 -0.42 -15.92
C PHE A 122 -12.17 0.30 -14.86
N TYR A 123 -13.38 -0.19 -14.61
CA TYR A 123 -14.29 0.38 -13.61
C TYR A 123 -13.71 0.35 -12.20
N ASN A 124 -13.18 -0.81 -11.77
CA ASN A 124 -12.58 -0.95 -10.43
C ASN A 124 -11.31 -0.10 -10.30
N LEU A 125 -10.53 0.02 -11.38
CA LEU A 125 -9.35 0.88 -11.42
C LEU A 125 -9.73 2.36 -11.28
N LEU A 126 -10.72 2.83 -12.04
CA LEU A 126 -11.20 4.21 -11.98
C LEU A 126 -11.83 4.53 -10.62
N SER A 127 -12.67 3.64 -10.09
CA SER A 127 -13.26 3.79 -8.75
C SER A 127 -12.18 3.91 -7.67
N SER A 128 -11.14 3.07 -7.73
CA SER A 128 -10.02 3.14 -6.81
C SER A 128 -9.17 4.39 -7.00
N ALA A 129 -9.04 4.89 -8.23
CA ALA A 129 -8.39 6.17 -8.50
C ALA A 129 -9.13 7.34 -7.84
N LEU A 130 -10.45 7.40 -8.00
CA LEU A 130 -11.29 8.44 -7.40
C LEU A 130 -11.23 8.38 -5.86
N TYR A 131 -11.28 7.18 -5.27
CA TYR A 131 -11.08 6.99 -3.83
C TYR A 131 -9.73 7.58 -3.38
N SER A 132 -8.66 7.23 -4.07
CA SER A 132 -7.29 7.64 -3.73
C SER A 132 -7.08 9.14 -3.88
N LEU A 133 -7.63 9.73 -4.94
CA LEU A 133 -7.61 11.17 -5.18
C LEU A 133 -8.43 11.93 -4.14
N GLY A 134 -9.58 11.39 -3.72
CA GLY A 134 -10.39 11.96 -2.63
C GLY A 134 -9.62 11.98 -1.31
N CYS A 135 -8.96 10.88 -0.97
CA CYS A 135 -8.07 10.79 0.20
C CYS A 135 -6.92 11.81 0.12
N PHE A 136 -6.23 11.87 -1.01
CA PHE A 136 -5.15 12.83 -1.26
C PHE A 136 -5.62 14.29 -1.14
N TYR A 137 -6.76 14.63 -1.76
CA TYR A 137 -7.32 15.98 -1.69
C TYR A 137 -7.74 16.37 -0.27
N SER A 138 -8.22 15.42 0.53
CA SER A 138 -8.56 15.66 1.93
C SER A 138 -7.34 16.10 2.76
N ILE A 139 -6.16 15.53 2.47
CA ILE A 139 -4.89 15.91 3.12
C ILE A 139 -4.49 17.34 2.82
N LEU A 140 -4.69 17.82 1.59
CA LEU A 140 -4.30 19.17 1.20
C LEU A 140 -5.08 20.28 1.92
N LYS A 141 -6.18 19.93 2.61
CA LYS A 141 -6.97 20.85 3.41
C LYS A 141 -6.43 21.05 4.83
N TYR A 142 -5.58 20.16 5.33
CA TYR A 142 -5.02 20.29 6.69
C TYR A 142 -4.03 21.46 6.74
N LYS A 143 -4.20 22.31 7.77
CA LYS A 143 -3.31 23.45 8.06
C LYS A 143 -2.32 23.06 9.13
N GLY A 144 -1.11 23.62 9.08
CA GLY A 144 -0.10 23.44 10.13
C GLY A 144 0.75 22.16 10.02
N GLN A 145 0.73 21.50 8.85
CA GLN A 145 1.54 20.30 8.56
C GLN A 145 2.23 20.41 7.18
N ASP A 146 2.73 21.61 6.87
CA ASP A 146 3.20 22.00 5.52
C ASP A 146 4.35 21.11 4.99
N GLU A 147 5.26 20.67 5.86
CA GLU A 147 6.36 19.76 5.48
C GLU A 147 5.84 18.36 5.16
N LEU A 148 4.94 17.82 5.98
CA LEU A 148 4.31 16.52 5.73
C LEU A 148 3.53 16.55 4.41
N ILE A 149 2.80 17.64 4.15
CA ILE A 149 2.08 17.83 2.89
C ILE A 149 3.06 17.93 1.71
N SER A 150 4.21 18.58 1.88
CA SER A 150 5.25 18.67 0.85
C SER A 150 5.87 17.31 0.54
N LEU A 151 6.16 16.48 1.56
CA LEU A 151 6.62 15.10 1.39
C LEU A 151 5.60 14.23 0.66
N ILE A 152 4.31 14.39 0.99
CA ILE A 152 3.20 13.70 0.29
C ILE A 152 3.11 14.16 -1.16
N LEU A 153 3.24 15.46 -1.43
CA LEU A 153 3.17 16.02 -2.78
C LEU A 153 4.30 15.50 -3.67
N GLU A 154 5.52 15.36 -3.15
CA GLU A 154 6.69 14.84 -3.87
C GLU A 154 6.46 13.43 -4.42
N LYS A 155 5.78 12.56 -3.66
CA LYS A 155 5.55 11.15 -4.03
C LYS A 155 4.11 10.85 -4.48
N SER A 156 3.26 11.87 -4.52
CA SER A 156 1.81 11.77 -4.72
C SER A 156 1.44 10.94 -5.95
N VAL A 157 1.96 11.27 -7.13
CA VAL A 157 1.63 10.54 -8.38
C VAL A 157 1.97 9.05 -8.25
N LYS A 158 3.17 8.72 -7.75
CA LYS A 158 3.62 7.33 -7.62
C LYS A 158 2.72 6.57 -6.63
N ASN A 159 2.48 7.14 -5.46
CA ASN A 159 1.73 6.50 -4.39
C ASN A 159 0.24 6.35 -4.78
N ILE A 160 -0.37 7.37 -5.38
CA ILE A 160 -1.77 7.31 -5.85
C ILE A 160 -1.92 6.24 -6.93
N VAL A 161 -1.04 6.20 -7.93
CA VAL A 161 -1.10 5.21 -9.00
C VAL A 161 -0.96 3.79 -8.46
N ALA A 162 0.07 3.54 -7.65
CA ALA A 162 0.33 2.21 -7.10
C ALA A 162 -0.79 1.76 -6.15
N PHE A 163 -1.22 2.62 -5.22
CA PHE A 163 -2.32 2.30 -4.31
C PHE A 163 -3.64 2.06 -5.05
N SER A 164 -3.98 2.89 -6.04
CA SER A 164 -5.21 2.73 -6.83
C SER A 164 -5.21 1.40 -7.57
N TYR A 165 -4.07 1.01 -8.16
CA TYR A 165 -3.94 -0.26 -8.85
C TYR A 165 -4.07 -1.44 -7.88
N PHE A 166 -3.33 -1.46 -6.77
CA PHE A 166 -3.42 -2.55 -5.79
C PHE A 166 -4.80 -2.66 -5.16
N ARG A 167 -5.43 -1.52 -4.82
CA ARG A 167 -6.78 -1.51 -4.29
C ARG A 167 -7.76 -2.13 -5.28
N ALA A 168 -7.66 -1.76 -6.55
CA ALA A 168 -8.51 -2.32 -7.59
C ALA A 168 -8.25 -3.82 -7.81
N PHE A 169 -6.99 -4.26 -7.76
CA PHE A 169 -6.62 -5.67 -7.78
C PHE A 169 -7.27 -6.45 -6.64
N PHE A 170 -7.21 -5.95 -5.41
CA PHE A 170 -7.84 -6.61 -4.27
C PHE A 170 -9.37 -6.58 -4.32
N ILE A 171 -9.99 -5.56 -4.92
CA ILE A 171 -11.43 -5.57 -5.23
C ILE A 171 -11.77 -6.72 -6.18
N GLU A 172 -10.98 -6.92 -7.25
CA GLU A 172 -11.23 -8.05 -8.16
C GLU A 172 -11.09 -9.40 -7.44
N LEU A 173 -10.11 -9.53 -6.54
CA LEU A 173 -9.95 -10.77 -5.77
C LEU A 173 -11.13 -10.99 -4.82
N LYS A 174 -11.56 -9.97 -4.08
CA LYS A 174 -12.72 -10.06 -3.17
C LYS A 174 -14.01 -10.45 -3.91
N LYS A 175 -14.17 -10.00 -5.16
CA LYS A 175 -15.30 -10.41 -6.02
C LYS A 175 -15.28 -11.90 -6.40
N ILE A 176 -14.09 -12.51 -6.49
CA ILE A 176 -13.94 -13.94 -6.80
C ILE A 176 -14.27 -14.76 -5.54
N GLN A 177 -13.74 -14.36 -4.39
CA GLN A 177 -14.01 -15.00 -3.10
C GLN A 177 -13.88 -13.97 -1.97
N ASP A 178 -14.90 -13.86 -1.13
CA ASP A 178 -14.96 -12.82 -0.09
C ASP A 178 -14.04 -13.13 1.11
N ASN A 179 -13.80 -14.42 1.36
CA ASN A 179 -13.04 -14.91 2.52
C ASN A 179 -11.55 -15.18 2.24
N ILE A 180 -10.93 -14.47 1.30
CA ILE A 180 -9.51 -14.63 1.00
C ILE A 180 -8.66 -14.07 2.15
N VAL A 181 -7.66 -14.84 2.59
CA VAL A 181 -6.64 -14.39 3.54
C VAL A 181 -5.37 -14.01 2.80
N ILE A 182 -4.85 -12.81 3.06
CA ILE A 182 -3.62 -12.30 2.47
C ILE A 182 -2.49 -12.45 3.49
N TYR A 183 -1.48 -13.22 3.14
CA TYR A 183 -0.23 -13.32 3.89
C TYR A 183 0.81 -12.43 3.22
N ILE A 184 1.41 -11.52 3.98
CA ILE A 184 2.33 -10.53 3.42
C ILE A 184 3.54 -10.32 4.34
N ASP A 185 4.69 -10.05 3.74
CA ASP A 185 5.93 -9.71 4.45
C ASP A 185 6.35 -8.26 4.20
N VAL A 186 6.15 -7.38 5.20
CA VAL A 186 6.70 -6.00 5.28
C VAL A 186 6.32 -5.06 4.12
N VAL A 187 5.45 -5.46 3.18
CA VAL A 187 5.01 -4.61 2.07
C VAL A 187 3.82 -3.72 2.45
N ILE A 188 4.13 -2.55 3.02
CA ILE A 188 3.16 -1.61 3.62
C ILE A 188 2.06 -1.17 2.63
N LEU A 189 2.42 -0.80 1.40
CA LEU A 189 1.46 -0.20 0.46
C LEU A 189 0.36 -1.18 0.04
N GLN A 190 0.74 -2.42 -0.28
CA GLN A 190 -0.12 -3.51 -0.68
C GLN A 190 -0.98 -3.96 0.51
N SER A 191 -0.39 -3.98 1.72
CA SER A 191 -1.12 -4.24 2.97
C SER A 191 -2.25 -3.23 3.17
N LEU A 192 -1.95 -1.93 3.05
CA LEU A 192 -2.96 -0.88 3.21
C LEU A 192 -4.03 -0.95 2.12
N ALA A 193 -3.65 -1.29 0.88
CA ALA A 193 -4.61 -1.44 -0.21
C ALA A 193 -5.58 -2.60 0.05
N ALA A 194 -5.07 -3.75 0.51
CA ALA A 194 -5.87 -4.92 0.88
C ALA A 194 -6.79 -4.65 2.08
N ILE A 195 -6.27 -4.02 3.14
CA ILE A 195 -7.05 -3.64 4.32
C ILE A 195 -8.15 -2.63 3.93
N SER A 196 -7.88 -1.70 3.01
CA SER A 196 -8.87 -0.71 2.56
C SER A 196 -10.07 -1.29 1.81
N VAL A 197 -10.01 -2.57 1.44
CA VAL A 197 -11.11 -3.33 0.84
C VAL A 197 -11.62 -4.43 1.78
N GLU A 198 -11.21 -4.37 3.05
CA GLU A 198 -11.65 -5.24 4.15
C GLU A 198 -11.24 -6.72 3.99
N LEU A 199 -10.14 -6.98 3.28
CA LEU A 199 -9.56 -8.33 3.25
C LEU A 199 -8.74 -8.57 4.53
N LYS A 200 -8.75 -9.82 5.01
CA LYS A 200 -7.94 -10.22 6.17
C LYS A 200 -6.47 -10.27 5.76
N VAL A 201 -5.66 -9.40 6.33
CA VAL A 201 -4.21 -9.34 6.08
C VAL A 201 -3.44 -9.79 7.31
N ILE A 202 -2.62 -10.83 7.13
CA ILE A 202 -1.70 -11.37 8.13
C ILE A 202 -0.29 -10.95 7.74
N ASN A 203 0.35 -10.16 8.61
CA ASN A 203 1.75 -9.80 8.41
C ASN A 203 2.66 -10.87 9.03
N VAL A 204 3.61 -11.36 8.26
CA VAL A 204 4.62 -12.31 8.72
C VAL A 204 5.96 -11.61 8.61
N THR A 205 6.50 -11.20 9.74
CA THR A 205 7.71 -10.36 9.77
C THR A 205 8.96 -11.24 9.83
N HIS A 206 10.02 -10.81 9.13
CA HIS A 206 11.32 -11.47 9.15
C HIS A 206 12.38 -10.71 9.96
N GLY A 207 11.95 -10.01 11.01
CA GLY A 207 12.82 -9.17 11.82
C GLY A 207 12.74 -7.69 11.46
N LEU A 208 13.57 -6.86 12.11
CA LEU A 208 13.78 -5.43 11.82
C LEU A 208 12.54 -4.55 12.04
N ILE A 209 11.60 -4.96 12.89
CA ILE A 209 10.39 -4.17 13.16
C ILE A 209 10.70 -2.77 13.70
N LYS A 210 11.85 -2.61 14.37
CA LYS A 210 12.37 -1.34 14.90
C LYS A 210 12.62 -0.28 13.81
N LEU A 211 12.72 -0.69 12.53
CA LEU A 211 12.87 0.22 11.39
C LEU A 211 11.53 0.73 10.84
N ILE A 212 10.42 0.14 11.30
CA ILE A 212 9.08 0.53 10.85
C ILE A 212 8.55 1.62 11.76
N ASN A 213 8.12 2.72 11.16
CA ASN A 213 7.47 3.80 11.88
C ASN A 213 6.04 3.36 12.27
N PRO A 214 5.69 3.30 13.56
CA PRO A 214 4.38 2.83 14.02
C PRO A 214 3.19 3.61 13.45
N TYR A 215 3.36 4.90 13.17
CA TYR A 215 2.28 5.76 12.67
C TYR A 215 1.82 5.41 11.25
N ILE A 216 2.69 4.80 10.44
CA ILE A 216 2.36 4.35 9.09
C ILE A 216 2.14 2.84 9.02
N TYR A 217 2.26 2.16 10.15
CA TYR A 217 2.13 0.71 10.19
C TYR A 217 0.67 0.30 9.94
N PRO A 218 0.42 -0.67 9.05
CA PRO A 218 -0.93 -1.09 8.74
C PRO A 218 -1.63 -1.78 9.92
N GLU A 219 -2.95 -1.61 9.98
CA GLU A 219 -3.81 -2.29 10.95
C GLU A 219 -4.11 -3.72 10.49
N TYR A 220 -3.12 -4.59 10.65
CA TYR A 220 -3.22 -6.00 10.28
C TYR A 220 -4.22 -6.76 11.15
N TYR A 221 -4.81 -7.81 10.59
CA TYR A 221 -5.66 -8.75 11.36
C TYR A 221 -4.82 -9.52 12.39
N SER A 222 -3.60 -9.89 12.02
CA SER A 222 -2.63 -10.48 12.94
C SER A 222 -1.21 -10.22 12.44
N ILE A 223 -0.26 -10.16 13.37
CA ILE A 223 1.15 -9.93 13.11
C ILE A 223 1.95 -11.05 13.76
N TYR A 224 2.72 -11.78 12.97
CA TYR A 224 3.63 -12.82 13.42
C TYR A 224 5.04 -12.22 13.49
N VAL A 225 5.60 -12.17 14.70
CA VAL A 225 6.92 -11.62 14.99
C VAL A 225 7.94 -12.71 15.27
N TYR A 226 9.22 -12.41 15.04
CA TYR A 226 10.28 -13.39 15.20
C TYR A 226 10.75 -13.53 16.66
N SER A 227 10.58 -12.48 17.48
CA SER A 227 11.02 -12.48 18.87
C SER A 227 10.08 -11.72 19.80
N GLU A 228 10.23 -11.96 21.11
CA GLU A 228 9.51 -11.25 22.15
C GLU A 228 9.84 -9.76 22.18
N GLU A 229 11.08 -9.37 21.85
CA GLU A 229 11.47 -7.95 21.76
C GLU A 229 10.66 -7.21 20.69
N GLU A 230 10.42 -7.85 19.53
CA GLU A 230 9.61 -7.26 18.47
C GLU A 230 8.15 -7.14 18.87
N ARG A 231 7.64 -8.14 19.62
CA ARG A 231 6.31 -8.08 20.21
C ARG A 231 6.18 -6.87 21.13
N GLN A 232 7.16 -6.66 22.01
CA GLN A 232 7.16 -5.54 22.95
C GLN A 232 7.21 -4.19 22.24
N TYR A 233 8.03 -4.05 21.18
CA TYR A 233 8.11 -2.82 20.39
C TYR A 233 6.79 -2.44 19.70
N LEU A 234 5.98 -3.43 19.29
CA LEU A 234 4.66 -3.16 18.70
C LEU A 234 3.59 -2.83 19.73
N LEU A 235 3.78 -3.22 20.99
CA LEU A 235 2.84 -2.99 22.09
C LEU A 235 3.14 -1.70 22.88
N SER A 236 4.32 -1.12 22.71
CA SER A 236 4.75 0.15 23.33
C SER A 236 4.23 1.37 22.57
#